data_AF-A0A1N7PJN5-F1
#
_entry.id   AF-A0A1N7PJN5-F1
#
_cell.length_a   1.000
_cell.length_b   1.000
_cell.length_c   1.000
_cell.angle_alpha   90.00
_cell.angle_beta   90.00
_cell.angle_gamma   90.00
#
_symmetry.space_group_name_H-M   'P 1'
#
loop_
_entity.id
_entity.type
_entity.pdbx_description
1 polymer ?
#
loop_
_entity_poly.entity_id
_entity_poly.type
_entity_poly.pdbx_seq_one_letter_code
_entity_poly.pdbx_strand_id
1 'polypeptide(L)'
;CRRACGLSLVHFSGLLEITQESHAFRRVECQLINEKYTSVTYWLMPTLQLNLLEEVPGYVMDQKITGPHTSVSELQIPTMAGRDNQAYNFFKKNGIEYLEASGSLFVREEAVGPIDSGKKSSVTIPASGHAKWFTVPEKAAGKTMKVKMPAKGSFAVYDEKGTCVNFSVISGDHQVVLPEKGTLVFAGKAGSKMKVSVK
;
A
#
# COMPACT_ATOMS: atom_id res chain seq x y z
N CYS A 1 -36.85 -24.37 -30.88
CA CYS A 1 -37.33 -24.63 -29.50
C CYS A 1 -36.16 -24.42 -28.54
N ARG A 2 -36.33 -23.57 -27.52
CA ARG A 2 -35.27 -23.02 -26.65
C ARG A 2 -34.61 -24.11 -25.78
N ARG A 3 -33.31 -24.01 -25.54
CA ARG A 3 -32.69 -24.39 -24.26
C ARG A 3 -31.73 -23.30 -23.81
N ALA A 4 -32.22 -22.49 -22.88
CA ALA A 4 -31.39 -21.77 -21.93
C ALA A 4 -30.99 -22.77 -20.83
N CYS A 5 -29.75 -22.72 -20.36
CA CYS A 5 -29.40 -23.16 -19.02
C CYS A 5 -28.30 -22.26 -18.48
N GLY A 6 -28.48 -21.84 -17.23
CA GLY A 6 -27.96 -20.61 -16.65
C GLY A 6 -26.44 -20.57 -16.49
N LEU A 7 -25.89 -19.41 -16.79
CA LEU A 7 -24.62 -18.94 -16.25
C LEU A 7 -24.83 -18.76 -14.74
N SER A 8 -24.29 -19.67 -13.93
CA SER A 8 -24.22 -19.45 -12.49
C SER A 8 -23.11 -18.44 -12.24
N LEU A 9 -23.47 -17.25 -11.76
CA LEU A 9 -22.51 -16.30 -11.20
C LEU A 9 -21.83 -16.96 -10.00
N VAL A 10 -20.59 -17.39 -10.18
CA VAL A 10 -19.74 -17.75 -9.05
C VAL A 10 -19.24 -16.46 -8.43
N HIS A 11 -19.67 -16.21 -7.20
CA HIS A 11 -19.22 -15.13 -6.34
C HIS A 11 -17.72 -15.32 -6.06
N PHE A 12 -16.85 -14.47 -6.61
CA PHE A 12 -15.42 -14.44 -6.27
C PHE A 12 -15.26 -13.87 -4.85
N SER A 13 -15.28 -14.75 -3.85
CA SER A 13 -14.93 -14.42 -2.47
C SER A 13 -13.42 -14.23 -2.38
N GLY A 14 -13.00 -12.98 -2.18
CA GLY A 14 -11.60 -12.58 -2.15
C GLY A 14 -10.78 -13.25 -1.06
N LEU A 15 -9.74 -13.95 -1.48
CA LEU A 15 -8.48 -14.24 -0.79
C LEU A 15 -7.45 -14.23 -1.92
N LEU A 16 -6.28 -13.59 -1.79
CA LEU A 16 -5.16 -14.07 -2.59
C LEU A 16 -4.72 -15.36 -1.88
N GLU A 17 -5.39 -16.46 -2.20
CA GLU A 17 -4.64 -17.69 -2.23
C GLU A 17 -3.52 -17.43 -3.25
N ILE A 18 -2.26 -17.67 -2.89
CA ILE A 18 -1.22 -17.76 -3.93
C ILE A 18 -1.43 -19.12 -4.64
N THR A 19 -2.63 -19.34 -5.18
CA THR A 19 -3.01 -20.54 -5.92
C THR A 19 -2.91 -20.28 -7.41
N GLN A 20 -2.64 -21.37 -8.10
CA GLN A 20 -2.21 -21.51 -9.48
C GLN A 20 -3.26 -21.07 -10.53
N GLU A 21 -4.36 -20.43 -10.12
CA GLU A 21 -5.50 -20.11 -10.99
C GLU A 21 -5.80 -18.61 -11.03
N SER A 22 -5.07 -17.87 -11.87
CA SER A 22 -5.64 -16.77 -12.66
C SER A 22 -4.66 -16.35 -13.77
N HIS A 23 -5.10 -16.45 -15.03
CA HIS A 23 -4.37 -16.11 -16.26
C HIS A 23 -4.21 -14.59 -16.47
N ALA A 24 -3.71 -13.85 -15.47
CA ALA A 24 -3.32 -12.46 -15.65
C ALA A 24 -2.08 -12.11 -14.83
N PHE A 25 -1.06 -11.54 -15.49
CA PHE A 25 0.10 -10.89 -14.89
C PHE A 25 -0.40 -9.89 -13.84
N ARG A 26 -0.38 -10.29 -12.57
CA ARG A 26 -0.97 -9.51 -11.50
C ARG A 26 0.16 -8.81 -10.75
N ARG A 27 0.37 -7.54 -11.08
CA ARG A 27 1.15 -6.63 -10.24
C ARG A 27 0.33 -6.37 -8.97
N VAL A 28 0.93 -6.62 -7.82
CA VAL A 28 0.34 -6.29 -6.52
C VAL A 28 1.15 -5.18 -5.89
N GLU A 29 0.50 -4.05 -5.63
CA GLU A 29 1.12 -2.92 -4.92
C GLU A 29 0.71 -2.93 -3.45
N CYS A 30 1.72 -2.87 -2.58
CA CYS A 30 1.56 -2.92 -1.13
C CYS A 30 2.17 -1.67 -0.51
N GLN A 31 1.38 -0.93 0.27
CA GLN A 31 1.81 0.31 0.92
C GLN A 31 2.29 0.06 2.36
N LEU A 32 3.45 0.62 2.71
CA LEU A 32 4.07 0.45 4.02
C LEU A 32 3.33 1.20 5.13
N ILE A 33 2.98 0.52 6.22
CA ILE A 33 2.13 1.10 7.28
C ILE A 33 2.75 1.14 8.68
N ASN A 34 3.81 0.39 8.97
CA ASN A 34 4.41 0.33 10.32
C ASN A 34 5.67 1.17 10.49
N GLU A 35 5.99 2.04 9.53
CA GLU A 35 7.17 2.89 9.61
C GLU A 35 7.01 4.10 10.55
N LYS A 36 8.14 4.55 11.11
CA LYS A 36 8.19 5.78 11.89
C LYS A 36 7.88 6.97 10.96
N TYR A 37 7.08 7.92 11.43
CA TYR A 37 6.70 9.11 10.65
C TYR A 37 7.87 9.98 10.16
N THR A 38 9.06 9.84 10.74
CA THR A 38 10.29 10.52 10.29
C THR A 38 11.17 9.65 9.40
N SER A 39 10.72 8.46 8.99
CA SER A 39 11.52 7.52 8.22
C SER A 39 11.75 8.05 6.81
N VAL A 40 12.99 7.97 6.35
CA VAL A 40 13.38 8.31 4.97
C VAL A 40 12.78 7.34 3.95
N THR A 41 12.26 6.18 4.41
CA THR A 41 11.52 5.23 3.57
C THR A 41 10.33 5.88 2.87
N TYR A 42 9.66 6.84 3.51
CA TYR A 42 8.58 7.64 2.91
C TYR A 42 9.04 8.60 1.80
N TRP A 43 10.34 8.79 1.63
CA TRP A 43 10.89 9.55 0.51
C TRP A 43 11.42 8.64 -0.60
N LEU A 44 12.10 7.54 -0.22
CA LEU A 44 12.81 6.67 -1.16
C LEU A 44 11.91 5.61 -1.82
N MET A 45 11.24 4.78 -1.00
CA MET A 45 10.59 3.56 -1.48
C MET A 45 9.53 3.08 -0.47
N PRO A 46 8.35 3.71 -0.44
CA PRO A 46 7.32 3.40 0.55
C PRO A 46 6.35 2.29 0.11
N THR A 47 6.50 1.81 -1.13
CA THR A 47 5.66 0.77 -1.73
C THR A 47 6.51 -0.43 -2.10
N LEU A 48 5.94 -1.62 -1.90
CA LEU A 48 6.48 -2.88 -2.38
C LEU A 48 5.65 -3.33 -3.57
N GLN A 49 6.30 -3.58 -4.70
CA GLN A 49 5.67 -4.15 -5.89
C GLN A 49 6.03 -5.63 -5.97
N LEU A 50 5.02 -6.48 -5.97
CA LEU A 50 5.18 -7.92 -6.18
C LEU A 50 4.71 -8.29 -7.58
N ASN A 51 5.56 -8.98 -8.32
CA ASN A 51 5.23 -9.57 -9.60
C ASN A 51 4.95 -11.05 -9.41
N LEU A 52 3.72 -11.46 -9.68
CA LEU A 52 3.35 -12.87 -9.79
C LEU A 52 3.54 -13.27 -11.25
N LEU A 53 4.61 -14.01 -11.52
CA LEU A 53 4.97 -14.45 -12.88
C LEU A 53 4.20 -15.73 -13.22
N GLU A 54 3.33 -15.65 -14.23
CA GLU A 54 2.55 -16.81 -14.70
C GLU A 54 3.42 -17.95 -15.23
N GLU A 55 4.57 -17.61 -15.81
CA GLU A 55 5.51 -18.55 -16.44
C GLU A 55 6.20 -19.45 -15.41
N VAL A 56 6.14 -19.09 -14.13
CA VAL A 56 6.71 -19.84 -13.01
C VAL A 56 5.64 -20.07 -11.94
N PRO A 57 4.59 -20.87 -12.25
CA PRO A 57 3.54 -21.15 -11.29
C PRO A 57 4.14 -21.82 -10.05
N GLY A 58 3.76 -21.34 -8.87
CA GLY A 58 4.36 -21.78 -7.60
C GLY A 58 5.46 -20.87 -7.08
N TYR A 59 5.68 -19.69 -7.69
CA TYR A 59 6.62 -18.67 -7.20
C TYR A 59 5.99 -17.27 -7.09
N VAL A 60 6.47 -16.49 -6.13
CA VAL A 60 6.27 -15.04 -6.03
C VAL A 60 7.65 -14.38 -6.02
N MET A 61 7.91 -13.50 -7.00
CA MET A 61 9.28 -13.03 -7.28
C MET A 61 10.23 -14.23 -7.51
N ASP A 62 11.28 -14.37 -6.72
CA ASP A 62 12.26 -15.46 -6.72
C ASP A 62 11.96 -16.56 -5.67
N GLN A 63 10.86 -16.43 -4.91
CA GLN A 63 10.54 -17.30 -3.78
C GLN A 63 9.47 -18.33 -4.14
N LYS A 64 9.70 -19.58 -3.74
CA LYS A 64 8.77 -20.69 -3.93
C LYS A 64 7.62 -20.57 -2.93
N ILE A 65 6.39 -20.63 -3.41
CA ILE A 65 5.18 -20.67 -2.60
C ILE A 65 5.12 -22.02 -1.87
N THR A 66 5.07 -21.99 -0.54
CA THR A 66 5.06 -23.19 0.32
C THR A 66 3.69 -23.48 0.92
N GLY A 67 2.74 -22.57 0.75
CA GLY A 67 1.38 -22.71 1.22
C GLY A 67 0.51 -21.55 0.74
N PRO A 68 -0.78 -21.51 1.12
CA PRO A 68 -1.73 -20.51 0.63
C PRO A 68 -1.32 -19.05 0.87
N HIS A 69 -0.42 -18.82 1.83
CA HIS A 69 -0.08 -17.51 2.38
C HIS A 69 1.42 -17.31 2.63
N THR A 70 2.26 -18.28 2.26
CA THR A 70 3.67 -18.30 2.61
C THR A 70 4.53 -18.65 1.40
N SER A 71 5.71 -18.06 1.35
CA SER A 71 6.75 -18.39 0.37
C SER A 71 8.12 -18.45 1.04
N VAL A 72 9.06 -19.17 0.43
CA VAL A 72 10.43 -19.31 0.91
C VAL A 72 11.40 -19.16 -0.25
N SER A 73 12.50 -18.45 -0.03
CA SER A 73 13.63 -18.53 -0.95
C SER A 73 14.43 -19.80 -0.65
N GLU A 74 14.51 -20.73 -1.61
CA GLU A 74 15.37 -21.92 -1.51
C GLU A 74 16.86 -21.57 -1.77
N LEU A 75 17.14 -20.37 -2.29
CA LEU A 75 18.50 -19.88 -2.49
C LEU A 75 19.09 -19.43 -1.14
N GLN A 76 20.13 -20.09 -0.66
CA GLN A 76 20.97 -19.53 0.40
C GLN A 76 22.14 -18.79 -0.23
N ILE A 77 22.05 -17.46 -0.31
CA ILE A 77 23.19 -16.63 -0.70
C ILE A 77 23.96 -16.28 0.57
N PRO A 78 25.23 -16.72 0.73
CA PRO A 78 25.99 -16.46 1.93
C PRO A 78 26.20 -14.96 2.18
N THR A 79 26.40 -14.59 3.45
CA THR A 79 26.76 -13.22 3.85
C THR A 79 25.62 -12.23 3.56
N MET A 80 25.91 -10.95 3.30
CA MET A 80 24.93 -9.88 3.17
C MET A 80 24.01 -10.02 1.95
N ALA A 81 24.38 -10.83 0.96
CA ALA A 81 23.62 -11.00 -0.28
C ALA A 81 22.39 -11.92 -0.13
N GLY A 82 22.26 -12.66 0.98
CA GLY A 82 21.04 -13.42 1.32
C GLY A 82 20.05 -12.67 2.22
N ARG A 83 20.33 -11.41 2.60
CA ARG A 83 19.47 -10.61 3.48
C ARG A 83 18.06 -10.42 2.91
N ASP A 84 17.94 -10.39 1.59
CA ASP A 84 16.67 -10.13 0.89
C ASP A 84 15.86 -11.40 0.61
N ASN A 85 16.33 -12.57 1.08
CA ASN A 85 15.65 -13.88 0.92
C ASN A 85 14.59 -14.17 2.00
N GLN A 86 14.08 -13.12 2.66
CA GLN A 86 13.08 -13.30 3.73
C GLN A 86 11.70 -13.59 3.15
N ALA A 87 11.01 -14.55 3.75
CA ALA A 87 9.68 -15.00 3.35
C ALA A 87 8.66 -13.87 3.32
N TYR A 88 7.80 -13.88 2.30
CA TYR A 88 6.55 -13.13 2.31
C TYR A 88 5.48 -13.89 3.11
N ASN A 89 4.82 -13.19 4.03
CA ASN A 89 3.71 -13.71 4.83
C ASN A 89 2.45 -12.87 4.61
N PHE A 90 1.45 -13.44 3.95
CA PHE A 90 0.17 -12.79 3.68
C PHE A 90 -0.86 -13.18 4.73
N PHE A 91 -1.63 -12.23 5.25
CA PHE A 91 -2.70 -12.56 6.22
C PHE A 91 -3.85 -11.56 6.17
N LYS A 92 -5.01 -11.98 6.69
CA LYS A 92 -6.19 -11.12 6.79
C LYS A 92 -6.54 -10.78 8.22
N LYS A 93 -6.88 -9.51 8.43
CA LYS A 93 -7.43 -9.02 9.69
C LYS A 93 -8.59 -8.09 9.40
N ASN A 94 -9.77 -8.43 9.93
CA ASN A 94 -11.01 -7.67 9.72
C ASN A 94 -11.36 -7.46 8.23
N GLY A 95 -11.11 -8.48 7.40
CA GLY A 95 -11.37 -8.42 5.95
C GLY A 95 -10.32 -7.67 5.12
N ILE A 96 -9.36 -6.99 5.76
CA ILE A 96 -8.24 -6.31 5.11
C ILE A 96 -7.07 -7.28 5.00
N GLU A 97 -6.45 -7.36 3.84
CA GLU A 97 -5.25 -8.17 3.62
C GLU A 97 -3.98 -7.34 3.88
N TYR A 98 -3.04 -7.99 4.55
CA TYR A 98 -1.75 -7.46 4.95
C TYR A 98 -0.63 -8.37 4.44
N LEU A 99 0.53 -7.77 4.23
CA LEU A 99 1.76 -8.46 3.89
C LEU A 99 2.83 -8.10 4.92
N GLU A 100 3.46 -9.10 5.49
CA GLU A 100 4.68 -8.95 6.28
C GLU A 100 5.88 -9.42 5.46
N ALA A 101 6.89 -8.58 5.37
CA ALA A 101 8.14 -8.86 4.65
C ALA A 101 9.29 -8.09 5.30
N SER A 102 10.38 -8.78 5.68
CA SER A 102 11.58 -8.15 6.25
C SER A 102 11.31 -7.23 7.44
N GLY A 103 10.37 -7.61 8.33
CA GLY A 103 9.94 -6.82 9.50
C GLY A 103 9.07 -5.60 9.17
N SER A 104 8.77 -5.39 7.89
CA SER A 104 7.86 -4.35 7.41
C SER A 104 6.46 -4.92 7.24
N LEU A 105 5.45 -4.11 7.57
CA LEU A 105 4.05 -4.44 7.43
C LEU A 105 3.44 -3.54 6.36
N PHE A 106 2.76 -4.16 5.41
CA PHE A 106 2.12 -3.49 4.31
C PHE A 106 0.63 -3.81 4.26
N VAL A 107 -0.13 -2.91 3.64
CA VAL A 107 -1.52 -3.14 3.23
C VAL A 107 -1.58 -3.13 1.71
N ARG A 108 -2.50 -3.87 1.09
CA ARG A 108 -2.70 -3.80 -0.36
C ARG A 108 -3.38 -2.50 -0.79
N GLU A 109 -3.14 -2.12 -2.04
CA GLU A 109 -3.75 -0.95 -2.66
C GLU A 109 -5.29 -0.95 -2.62
N GLU A 110 -5.95 -2.12 -2.66
CA GLU A 110 -7.41 -2.16 -2.67
C GLU A 110 -8.02 -1.72 -1.31
N ALA A 111 -7.21 -1.68 -0.24
CA ALA A 111 -7.61 -1.12 1.05
C ALA A 111 -7.46 0.41 1.11
N VAL A 112 -6.87 1.03 0.08
CA VAL A 112 -6.56 2.46 0.04
C VAL A 112 -7.68 3.23 -0.65
N GLY A 113 -8.51 3.90 0.15
CA GLY A 113 -9.58 4.76 -0.34
C GLY A 113 -9.14 6.19 -0.68
N PRO A 114 -9.98 6.98 -1.37
CA PRO A 114 -9.68 8.37 -1.68
C PRO A 114 -9.64 9.25 -0.43
N ILE A 115 -8.79 10.28 -0.44
CA ILE A 115 -8.79 11.29 0.62
C ILE A 115 -10.07 12.14 0.56
N ASP A 116 -10.59 12.51 1.74
CA ASP A 116 -11.64 13.52 1.84
C ASP A 116 -11.08 14.91 1.44
N SER A 117 -11.44 15.33 0.23
CA SER A 117 -11.05 16.60 -0.39
C SER A 117 -12.00 17.76 -0.05
N GLY A 118 -12.73 17.69 1.07
CA GLY A 118 -13.58 18.77 1.55
C GLY A 118 -12.79 20.01 2.03
N LYS A 119 -13.52 21.13 2.24
CA LYS A 119 -12.91 22.39 2.72
C LYS A 119 -12.24 22.24 4.09
N LYS A 120 -12.76 21.34 4.93
CA LYS A 120 -12.21 21.02 6.26
C LYS A 120 -12.48 19.54 6.54
N SER A 121 -11.43 18.73 6.55
CA SER A 121 -11.46 17.33 6.97
C SER A 121 -10.34 17.05 7.96
N SER A 122 -10.27 15.84 8.49
CA SER A 122 -9.15 15.42 9.34
C SER A 122 -8.85 13.94 9.22
N VAL A 123 -7.57 13.62 9.27
CA VAL A 123 -7.06 12.26 9.38
C VAL A 123 -6.54 12.05 10.80
N THR A 124 -6.90 10.93 11.42
CA THR A 124 -6.37 10.52 12.72
C THR A 124 -5.63 9.19 12.56
N ILE A 125 -4.41 9.11 13.09
CA ILE A 125 -3.65 7.87 13.13
C ILE A 125 -4.35 6.89 14.08
N PRO A 126 -4.64 5.65 13.66
CA PRO A 126 -5.32 4.65 14.47
C PRO A 126 -4.53 4.31 15.76
N ALA A 127 -5.19 3.63 16.69
CA ALA A 127 -4.57 3.18 17.94
C ALA A 127 -3.35 2.27 17.72
N SER A 128 -3.29 1.55 16.59
CA SER A 128 -2.12 0.75 16.21
C SER A 128 -0.89 1.59 15.87
N GLY A 129 -1.03 2.90 15.65
CA GLY A 129 0.06 3.75 15.18
C GLY A 129 0.38 3.60 13.69
N HIS A 130 -0.37 2.75 12.96
CA HIS A 130 -0.13 2.51 11.55
C HIS A 130 -0.42 3.75 10.69
N ALA A 131 0.41 4.00 9.71
CA ALA A 131 0.20 5.05 8.74
C ALA A 131 -1.08 4.81 7.92
N LYS A 132 -1.67 5.90 7.43
CA LYS A 132 -2.89 5.88 6.62
C LYS A 132 -2.59 6.37 5.21
N TRP A 133 -2.80 5.48 4.25
CA TRP A 133 -2.69 5.77 2.83
C TRP A 133 -4.01 6.22 2.25
N PHE A 134 -3.94 7.07 1.23
CA PHE A 134 -5.08 7.52 0.44
C PHE A 134 -4.71 7.70 -1.04
N THR A 135 -5.68 7.53 -1.92
CA THR A 135 -5.59 7.97 -3.31
C THR A 135 -6.04 9.41 -3.46
N VAL A 136 -5.51 10.11 -4.46
CA VAL A 136 -5.99 11.43 -4.87
C VAL A 136 -7.19 11.23 -5.82
N PRO A 137 -8.41 11.63 -5.43
CA PRO A 137 -9.55 11.55 -6.34
C PRO A 137 -9.42 12.61 -7.45
N GLU A 138 -9.95 12.31 -8.64
CA GLU A 138 -9.89 13.19 -9.81
C GLU A 138 -10.32 14.63 -9.52
N LYS A 139 -11.42 14.81 -8.77
CA LYS A 139 -11.93 16.12 -8.32
C LYS A 139 -10.97 16.95 -7.45
N ALA A 140 -9.92 16.32 -6.92
CA ALA A 140 -8.91 16.94 -6.07
C ALA A 140 -7.57 17.13 -6.77
N ALA A 141 -7.35 16.51 -7.93
CA ALA A 141 -6.14 16.70 -8.71
C ALA A 141 -5.99 18.17 -9.13
N GLY A 142 -4.76 18.67 -9.14
CA GLY A 142 -4.43 20.07 -9.43
C GLY A 142 -4.80 21.07 -8.31
N LYS A 143 -5.56 20.65 -7.29
CA LYS A 143 -5.88 21.50 -6.14
C LYS A 143 -4.77 21.51 -5.11
N THR A 144 -4.70 22.59 -4.34
CA THR A 144 -3.72 22.70 -3.26
C THR A 144 -4.28 22.08 -1.99
N MET A 145 -3.61 21.04 -1.50
CA MET A 145 -3.84 20.49 -0.17
C MET A 145 -2.97 21.24 0.85
N LYS A 146 -3.58 21.69 1.95
CA LYS A 146 -2.90 22.22 3.13
C LYS A 146 -3.16 21.33 4.32
N VAL A 147 -2.10 21.00 5.05
CA VAL A 147 -2.17 20.15 6.24
C VAL A 147 -1.74 20.94 7.47
N LYS A 148 -2.56 20.94 8.52
CA LYS A 148 -2.12 21.39 9.85
C LYS A 148 -1.60 20.19 10.62
N MET A 149 -0.28 20.15 10.77
CA MET A 149 0.45 19.04 11.38
C MET A 149 0.37 19.04 12.91
N PRO A 150 0.23 17.87 13.55
CA PRO A 150 0.53 17.71 14.97
C PRO A 150 2.05 17.65 15.19
N ALA A 151 2.51 17.80 16.43
CA ALA A 151 3.95 17.78 16.76
C ALA A 151 4.65 16.45 16.41
N LYS A 152 3.90 15.34 16.32
CA LYS A 152 4.45 13.98 16.11
C LYS A 152 3.75 13.29 14.95
N GLY A 153 3.80 13.91 13.78
CA GLY A 153 3.31 13.34 12.53
C GLY A 153 3.98 13.94 11.30
N SER A 154 3.76 13.29 10.18
CA SER A 154 4.22 13.68 8.85
C SER A 154 3.19 13.28 7.81
N PHE A 155 3.34 13.84 6.62
CA PHE A 155 2.72 13.33 5.42
C PHE A 155 3.69 13.38 4.23
N ALA A 156 3.48 12.48 3.29
CA ALA A 156 4.13 12.46 1.99
C ALA A 156 3.09 12.33 0.87
N VAL A 157 3.39 12.89 -0.30
CA VAL A 157 2.57 12.85 -1.51
C VAL A 157 3.43 12.35 -2.67
N TYR A 158 2.83 11.49 -3.50
CA TYR A 158 3.47 10.85 -4.63
C TYR A 158 2.65 11.06 -5.90
N ASP A 159 3.33 11.20 -7.04
CA ASP A 159 2.68 11.23 -8.35
C ASP A 159 2.24 9.85 -8.84
N GLU A 160 1.66 9.77 -10.05
CA GLU A 160 1.21 8.52 -10.69
C GLU A 160 2.32 7.47 -10.80
N LYS A 161 3.59 7.88 -10.87
CA LYS A 161 4.75 6.98 -10.99
C LYS A 161 5.29 6.57 -9.62
N GLY A 162 4.68 7.02 -8.53
CA GLY A 162 5.17 6.80 -7.16
C GLY A 162 6.33 7.72 -6.77
N THR A 163 6.65 8.75 -7.57
CA THR A 163 7.71 9.70 -7.25
C THR A 163 7.26 10.59 -6.10
N CYS A 164 8.07 10.70 -5.03
CA CYS A 164 7.76 11.59 -3.92
C CYS A 164 7.85 13.06 -4.37
N VAL A 165 6.72 13.75 -4.44
CA VAL A 165 6.65 15.17 -4.82
C VAL A 165 6.66 16.10 -3.60
N ASN A 166 6.29 15.59 -2.43
CA ASN A 166 6.45 16.30 -1.17
C ASN A 166 6.57 15.30 -0.02
N PHE A 167 7.54 15.51 0.87
CA PHE A 167 7.58 14.86 2.17
C PHE A 167 7.86 15.91 3.24
N SER A 168 6.84 16.20 4.06
CA SER A 168 6.87 17.29 5.06
C SER A 168 8.07 17.27 6.02
N VAL A 169 8.67 16.11 6.27
CA VAL A 169 9.88 16.00 7.11
C VAL A 169 11.12 16.55 6.41
N ILE A 170 11.22 16.36 5.10
CA ILE A 170 12.37 16.82 4.29
C ILE A 170 12.14 18.24 3.79
N SER A 171 10.96 18.51 3.23
CA SER A 171 10.66 19.82 2.63
C SER A 171 10.37 20.90 3.66
N GLY A 172 9.85 20.53 4.83
CA GLY A 172 9.23 21.46 5.78
C GLY A 172 7.93 22.10 5.26
N ASP A 173 7.48 21.75 4.05
CA ASP A 173 6.27 22.30 3.45
C ASP A 173 5.05 21.47 3.82
N HIS A 174 4.03 22.17 4.32
CA HIS A 174 2.74 21.62 4.69
C HIS A 174 1.64 21.93 3.67
N GLN A 175 2.03 22.42 2.50
CA GLN A 175 1.18 22.65 1.34
C GLN A 175 1.74 21.91 0.13
N VAL A 176 0.87 21.38 -0.71
CA VAL A 176 1.27 20.66 -1.92
C VAL A 176 0.12 20.64 -2.92
N VAL A 177 0.44 20.76 -4.20
CA VAL A 177 -0.52 20.54 -5.29
C VAL A 177 -0.70 19.03 -5.46
N LEU A 178 -1.95 18.55 -5.38
CA LEU A 178 -2.23 17.13 -5.49
C LEU A 178 -2.06 16.66 -6.95
N PRO A 179 -1.19 15.67 -7.20
CA PRO A 179 -0.97 15.17 -8.56
C PRO A 179 -2.16 14.31 -9.02
N GLU A 180 -2.40 14.30 -10.33
CA GLU A 180 -3.35 13.39 -10.97
C GLU A 180 -2.94 11.94 -10.69
N LYS A 181 -3.94 11.11 -10.33
CA LYS A 181 -3.75 9.69 -9.96
C LYS A 181 -2.67 9.45 -8.90
N GLY A 182 -2.39 10.47 -8.09
CA GLY A 182 -1.41 10.38 -7.02
C GLY A 182 -1.88 9.55 -5.84
N THR A 183 -0.94 9.28 -4.95
CA THR A 183 -1.20 8.73 -3.63
C THR A 183 -0.57 9.61 -2.56
N LEU A 184 -1.03 9.45 -1.32
CA LEU A 184 -0.45 10.15 -0.19
C LEU A 184 -0.59 9.33 1.09
N VAL A 185 0.31 9.56 2.02
CA VAL A 185 0.36 8.87 3.31
C VAL A 185 0.43 9.87 4.44
N PHE A 186 -0.34 9.61 5.50
CA PHE A 186 -0.20 10.26 6.79
C PHE A 186 0.39 9.28 7.80
N ALA A 187 1.47 9.68 8.46
CA ALA A 187 2.12 8.90 9.50
C ALA A 187 2.25 9.73 10.78
N GLY A 188 2.29 9.06 11.94
CA GLY A 188 2.44 9.75 13.22
C GLY A 188 2.28 8.82 14.39
N LYS A 189 2.35 9.36 15.62
CA LYS A 189 1.98 8.57 16.79
C LYS A 189 0.49 8.24 16.78
N ALA A 190 0.11 7.10 17.36
CA ALA A 190 -1.29 6.75 17.58
C ALA A 190 -2.09 7.93 18.17
N GLY A 191 -3.28 8.20 17.60
CA GLY A 191 -4.14 9.32 18.00
C GLY A 191 -3.72 10.69 17.46
N SER A 192 -2.58 10.82 16.77
CA SER A 192 -2.19 12.07 16.12
C SER A 192 -3.23 12.48 15.08
N LYS A 193 -3.66 13.75 15.13
CA LYS A 193 -4.70 14.30 14.26
C LYS A 193 -4.13 15.36 13.34
N MET A 194 -4.28 15.16 12.04
CA MET A 194 -3.88 16.08 10.98
C MET A 194 -5.15 16.71 10.39
N LYS A 195 -5.23 18.04 10.37
CA LYS A 195 -6.36 18.73 9.73
C LYS A 195 -6.01 18.99 8.28
N VAL A 196 -6.90 18.63 7.37
CA VAL A 196 -6.69 18.72 5.92
C VAL A 196 -7.69 19.70 5.33
N SER A 197 -7.24 20.49 4.37
CA SER A 197 -8.06 21.39 3.57
C SER A 197 -7.58 21.33 2.14
N VAL A 198 -8.48 21.04 1.21
CA VAL A 198 -8.19 21.05 -0.24
C VAL A 198 -8.95 22.22 -0.86
N LYS A 199 -8.24 23.06 -1.62
CA LYS A 199 -8.78 24.25 -2.28
C LYS A 199 -8.40 24.28 -3.75
#